data_AF-A0AAF3FRU1-F1
#
_entry.id   AF-A0AAF3FRU1-F1
#
_cell.length_a   1.000
_cell.length_b   1.000
_cell.length_c   1.000
_cell.angle_alpha   90.00
_cell.angle_beta   90.00
_cell.angle_gamma   90.00
#
_symmetry.space_group_name_H-M   'P 1'
#
loop_
_entity.id
_entity.type
_entity.pdbx_description
1 polymer ?
#
loop_
_entity_poly.entity_id
_entity_poly.type
_entity_poly.pdbx_seq_one_letter_code
_entity_poly.pdbx_strand_id
1 'polypeptide(L)'
;MARLILPVFIVAFAGVAMVFGCSDLSSSCSYWQVNFFCNNTNYTLAQRQKYCGVTCNLCNATTGNSTCGDNASSASCTAWIANGFCSSSFYSLSTRQLYCGTSCSLC
;
A
#
# COMPACT_ATOMS: atom_id res chain seq x y z
N MET A 1 46.50 -29.02 19.43
CA MET A 1 45.45 -28.54 20.34
C MET A 1 44.45 -27.74 19.50
N ALA A 2 43.19 -28.22 19.50
CA ALA A 2 41.93 -27.69 18.97
C ALA A 2 41.93 -26.65 17.82
N ARG A 3 41.46 -27.08 16.64
CA ARG A 3 40.93 -26.22 15.57
C ARG A 3 39.52 -25.76 15.97
N LEU A 4 39.36 -24.49 16.34
CA LEU A 4 38.05 -23.86 16.56
C LEU A 4 37.44 -23.48 15.21
N ILE A 5 36.63 -24.38 14.66
CA ILE A 5 35.71 -24.06 13.57
C ILE A 5 34.51 -23.36 14.22
N LEU A 6 34.48 -22.03 14.15
CA LEU A 6 33.28 -21.25 14.48
C LEU A 6 32.12 -21.74 13.60
N PRO A 7 30.94 -22.05 14.16
CA PRO A 7 29.81 -22.38 13.33
C PRO A 7 29.42 -21.12 12.57
N VAL A 8 29.67 -21.13 11.25
CA VAL A 8 29.07 -20.19 10.33
C VAL A 8 27.57 -20.46 10.40
N PHE A 9 26.88 -19.73 11.26
CA PHE A 9 25.43 -19.64 11.26
C PHE A 9 25.04 -18.89 9.98
N ILE A 10 24.94 -19.63 8.88
CA ILE A 10 24.30 -19.18 7.65
C ILE A 10 22.81 -19.08 8.00
N VAL A 11 22.40 -17.93 8.52
CA VAL A 11 20.99 -17.59 8.65
C VAL A 11 20.53 -17.29 7.22
N ALA A 12 20.06 -18.33 6.53
CA ALA A 12 19.31 -18.18 5.31
C ALA A 12 18.02 -17.45 5.66
N PHE A 13 18.03 -16.13 5.59
CA PHE A 13 16.82 -15.34 5.59
C PHE A 13 16.08 -15.67 4.29
N ALA A 14 15.23 -16.69 4.37
CA ALA A 14 14.17 -16.93 3.41
C ALA A 14 13.47 -15.58 3.21
N GLY A 15 13.46 -15.11 1.96
CA GLY A 15 12.81 -13.87 1.58
C GLY A 15 11.34 -13.91 1.98
N VAL A 16 11.04 -13.39 3.16
CA VAL A 16 9.69 -12.97 3.49
C VAL A 16 9.47 -11.77 2.59
N ALA A 17 8.67 -11.96 1.54
CA ALA A 17 7.96 -10.84 0.95
C ALA A 17 7.11 -10.27 2.09
N MET A 18 7.68 -9.30 2.80
CA MET A 18 6.99 -8.52 3.80
C MET A 18 5.87 -7.85 3.01
N VAL A 19 4.66 -8.40 3.10
CA VAL A 19 3.48 -7.56 2.97
C VAL A 19 3.79 -6.40 3.89
N PHE A 20 3.90 -5.20 3.31
CA PHE A 20 3.88 -3.94 4.04
C PHE A 20 2.50 -3.88 4.70
N GLY A 21 2.34 -4.69 5.75
CA GLY A 21 1.23 -4.64 6.67
C GLY A 21 1.34 -3.27 7.27
N CYS A 22 0.39 -2.43 6.94
CA CYS A 22 0.33 -1.14 7.55
C CYS A 22 0.18 -1.32 9.06
N SER A 23 1.17 -0.83 9.80
CA SER A 23 1.32 -0.99 11.24
C SER A 23 1.82 0.32 11.83
N ASP A 24 1.47 0.58 13.08
CA ASP A 24 2.02 1.74 13.80
C ASP A 24 3.45 1.42 14.25
N LEU A 25 4.43 2.06 13.60
CA LEU A 25 5.85 1.92 13.95
C LEU A 25 6.23 2.83 15.13
N SER A 26 5.48 3.90 15.35
CA SER A 26 5.74 4.86 16.43
C SER A 26 4.83 4.61 17.62
N SER A 27 5.41 4.55 18.82
CA SER A 27 4.66 4.56 20.08
C SER A 27 3.99 5.91 20.37
N SER A 28 4.35 6.97 19.64
CA SER A 28 3.78 8.31 19.78
C SER A 28 2.57 8.57 18.88
N CYS A 29 2.05 7.55 18.18
CA CYS A 29 0.95 7.74 17.23
C CYS A 29 -0.30 8.37 17.84
N SER A 30 -0.67 8.00 19.07
CA SER A 30 -1.80 8.62 19.77
C SER A 30 -1.60 10.12 19.99
N TYR A 31 -0.36 10.54 20.29
CA TYR A 31 -0.01 11.95 20.44
C TYR A 31 0.04 12.67 19.07
N TRP A 32 0.57 12.03 18.04
CA TRP A 32 0.65 12.61 16.70
C TRP A 32 -0.71 12.73 16.01
N GLN A 33 -1.63 11.80 16.28
CA GLN A 33 -3.01 11.87 15.80
C GLN A 33 -3.71 13.16 16.29
N VAL A 34 -3.57 13.50 17.58
CA VAL A 34 -4.14 14.74 18.13
C VAL A 34 -3.40 16.00 17.66
N ASN A 35 -2.14 15.86 17.24
CA ASN A 35 -1.33 16.93 16.65
C ASN A 35 -1.44 17.00 15.10
N PHE A 36 -2.54 16.51 14.52
CA PHE A 36 -2.84 16.58 13.08
C PHE A 36 -1.85 15.88 12.14
N PHE A 37 -0.97 14.99 12.63
CA PHE A 37 0.00 14.27 11.79
C PHE A 37 -0.67 13.49 10.65
N CYS A 38 -1.82 12.86 10.92
CA CYS A 38 -2.57 12.07 9.95
C CYS A 38 -3.02 12.88 8.72
N ASN A 39 -3.28 14.18 8.88
CA ASN A 39 -3.71 15.09 7.81
C ASN A 39 -2.63 16.08 7.38
N ASN A 40 -1.43 16.00 7.96
CA ASN A 40 -0.35 16.94 7.67
C ASN A 40 0.22 16.69 6.27
N THR A 41 0.07 17.67 5.38
CA THR A 41 0.55 17.63 3.99
C THR A 41 2.06 17.82 3.86
N ASN A 42 2.76 18.25 4.92
CA ASN A 42 4.23 18.28 4.95
C ASN A 42 4.84 16.88 5.02
N TYR A 43 4.07 15.87 5.44
CA TYR A 43 4.47 14.47 5.41
C TYR A 43 3.79 13.75 4.25
N THR A 44 4.56 12.95 3.51
CA THR A 44 4.00 12.16 2.41
C THR A 44 3.03 11.12 2.95
N LEU A 45 2.10 10.66 2.11
CA LEU A 45 1.16 9.60 2.46
C LEU A 45 1.91 8.35 2.96
N ALA A 46 2.98 7.96 2.27
CA ALA A 46 3.85 6.84 2.64
C ALA A 46 4.51 7.01 4.00
N GLN A 47 4.94 8.23 4.36
CA GLN A 47 5.50 8.51 5.69
C GLN A 47 4.43 8.36 6.79
N ARG A 48 3.24 8.91 6.57
CA ARG A 48 2.14 8.84 7.54
C ARG A 48 1.69 7.40 7.77
N GLN A 49 1.71 6.58 6.72
CA GLN A 49 1.40 5.15 6.78
C GLN A 49 2.47 4.32 7.46
N LYS A 50 3.74 4.63 7.18
CA LYS A 50 4.87 3.95 7.81
C LYS A 50 4.90 4.18 9.32
N TYR A 51 4.61 5.40 9.77
CA TYR A 51 4.72 5.74 11.18
C TYR A 51 3.47 5.41 11.98
N CYS A 52 2.29 5.80 11.48
CA CYS A 52 1.04 5.73 12.22
C CYS A 52 -0.12 5.32 11.32
N GLY A 53 0.10 4.36 10.43
CA GLY A 53 -0.90 4.00 9.45
C GLY A 53 -2.17 3.40 10.02
N VAL A 54 -2.12 2.66 11.14
CA VAL A 54 -3.31 2.08 11.80
C VAL A 54 -4.01 3.18 12.59
N THR A 55 -3.27 3.90 13.43
CA THR A 55 -3.80 5.01 14.23
C THR A 55 -4.44 6.10 13.36
N CYS A 56 -3.86 6.40 12.20
CA CYS A 56 -4.40 7.36 11.25
C CYS A 56 -5.45 6.78 10.29
N ASN A 57 -5.80 5.49 10.42
CA ASN A 57 -6.66 4.76 9.49
C ASN A 57 -6.22 4.86 8.01
N LEU A 58 -4.92 5.03 7.79
CA LEU A 58 -4.29 5.12 6.47
C LEU A 58 -3.85 3.76 5.92
N CYS A 59 -4.05 2.68 6.68
CA CYS A 59 -3.81 1.31 6.21
C CYS A 59 -4.65 0.88 5.03
N ASN A 60 -5.80 1.54 4.83
CA ASN A 60 -6.59 1.35 3.62
C ASN A 60 -6.14 2.27 2.46
N ALA A 61 -5.24 3.22 2.73
CA ALA A 61 -4.85 4.26 1.78
C ALA A 61 -3.53 3.99 1.06
N THR A 62 -2.85 2.85 1.29
CA THR A 62 -1.64 2.48 0.51
C THR A 62 -1.50 1.02 0.17
N THR A 63 -2.48 0.20 0.50
CA THR A 63 -2.50 -1.18 0.02
C THR A 63 -3.94 -1.63 -0.13
N GLY A 64 -4.72 -0.87 -0.90
CA GLY A 64 -5.61 -1.55 -1.83
C GLY A 64 -4.72 -2.56 -2.55
N ASN A 65 -5.09 -3.83 -2.49
CA ASN A 65 -4.48 -4.90 -3.25
C ASN A 65 -3.87 -4.31 -4.52
N SER A 66 -2.54 -4.31 -4.70
CA SER A 66 -1.90 -3.59 -5.83
C SER A 66 -2.33 -4.12 -7.20
N THR A 67 -3.29 -5.04 -7.21
CA THR A 67 -3.99 -5.59 -8.35
C THR A 67 -5.40 -5.01 -8.56
N CYS A 68 -6.07 -4.40 -7.57
CA CYS A 68 -7.42 -3.84 -7.75
C CYS A 68 -7.79 -2.65 -6.84
N GLY A 69 -8.15 -1.51 -7.46
CA GLY A 69 -8.64 -0.27 -6.82
C GLY A 69 -8.80 0.88 -7.83
N ASP A 70 -9.25 2.06 -7.39
CA ASP A 70 -9.32 3.26 -8.22
C ASP A 70 -8.05 4.12 -8.05
N ASN A 71 -6.91 3.65 -8.60
CA ASN A 71 -5.66 4.44 -8.55
C ASN A 71 -5.68 5.68 -9.44
N ALA A 72 -6.64 5.82 -10.34
CA ALA A 72 -6.87 7.05 -11.09
C ALA A 72 -7.81 8.00 -10.33
N SER A 73 -7.73 9.28 -10.66
CA SER A 73 -8.67 10.28 -10.15
C SER A 73 -10.12 9.90 -10.51
N SER A 74 -11.07 10.21 -9.64
CA SER A 74 -12.51 9.97 -9.91
C SER A 74 -12.99 10.57 -11.24
N ALA A 75 -12.49 11.76 -11.60
CA ALA A 75 -12.78 12.38 -12.90
C ALA A 75 -12.25 11.55 -14.09
N SER A 76 -11.06 10.96 -13.96
CA SER A 76 -10.46 10.09 -14.98
C SER A 76 -11.26 8.80 -15.13
N CYS A 77 -11.63 8.17 -14.01
CA CYS A 77 -12.46 6.96 -14.06
C CYS A 77 -13.82 7.23 -14.71
N THR A 78 -14.51 8.30 -14.34
CA THR A 78 -15.79 8.67 -14.99
C THR A 78 -15.65 8.83 -16.50
N ALA A 79 -14.61 9.53 -16.96
CA ALA A 79 -14.36 9.72 -18.38
C ALA A 79 -14.05 8.39 -19.08
N TRP A 80 -13.19 7.55 -18.50
CA TRP A 80 -12.79 6.28 -19.08
C TRP A 80 -13.94 5.25 -19.10
N ILE A 81 -14.75 5.21 -18.05
CA ILE A 81 -15.96 4.37 -17.98
C ILE A 81 -16.94 4.77 -19.08
N ALA A 82 -17.17 6.07 -19.27
CA ALA A 82 -18.01 6.58 -20.36
C ALA A 82 -17.47 6.21 -21.76
N ASN A 83 -16.15 6.04 -21.89
CA ASN A 83 -15.49 5.57 -23.11
C ASN A 83 -15.37 4.03 -23.21
N GLY A 84 -15.96 3.28 -22.27
CA GLY A 84 -15.99 1.81 -22.31
C GLY A 84 -14.74 1.12 -21.75
N PHE A 85 -13.95 1.80 -20.90
CA PHE A 85 -12.72 1.25 -20.32
C PHE A 85 -12.92 -0.08 -19.59
N CYS A 86 -14.02 -0.24 -18.83
CA CYS A 86 -14.27 -1.45 -18.05
C CYS A 86 -14.37 -2.72 -18.90
N SER A 87 -14.89 -2.61 -20.13
CA SER A 87 -15.12 -3.75 -21.04
C SER A 87 -14.13 -3.80 -22.20
N SER A 88 -13.20 -2.85 -22.27
CA SER A 88 -12.22 -2.75 -23.34
C SER A 88 -11.25 -3.92 -23.34
N SER A 89 -11.05 -4.54 -24.50
CA SER A 89 -10.02 -5.57 -24.72
C SER A 89 -8.63 -4.98 -24.99
N PHE A 90 -8.54 -3.66 -25.23
CA PHE A 90 -7.27 -2.96 -25.40
C PHE A 90 -6.46 -2.88 -24.10
N TYR A 91 -7.15 -2.88 -22.95
CA TYR A 91 -6.54 -2.86 -21.63
C TYR A 91 -6.67 -4.24 -20.97
N SER A 92 -5.56 -4.75 -20.42
CA SER A 92 -5.61 -6.00 -19.66
C SER A 92 -6.56 -5.87 -18.46
N LEU A 93 -7.08 -7.00 -17.99
CA LEU A 93 -7.94 -7.03 -16.79
C LEU A 93 -7.23 -6.41 -15.58
N SER A 94 -5.93 -6.67 -15.42
CA SER A 94 -5.09 -6.08 -14.37
C SER A 94 -5.01 -4.55 -14.45
N THR A 95 -4.89 -3.98 -15.64
CA THR A 95 -4.86 -2.53 -15.84
C THR A 95 -6.21 -1.91 -15.49
N ARG A 96 -7.31 -2.55 -15.90
CA ARG A 96 -8.66 -2.07 -15.58
C ARG A 96 -8.95 -2.13 -14.09
N GLN A 97 -8.53 -3.21 -13.45
CA GLN A 97 -8.61 -3.38 -12.01
C GLN A 97 -7.72 -2.39 -11.26
N LEU A 98 -6.52 -2.09 -11.75
CA LEU A 98 -5.58 -1.19 -11.06
C LEU A 98 -6.04 0.27 -11.06
N TYR A 99 -6.58 0.75 -12.18
CA TYR A 99 -6.85 2.18 -12.36
C TYR A 99 -8.26 2.58 -11.94
N CYS A 100 -9.25 1.76 -12.28
CA CYS A 100 -10.66 2.04 -12.00
C CYS A 100 -11.40 0.77 -11.55
N GLY A 101 -10.74 -0.07 -10.75
CA GLY A 101 -11.26 -1.39 -10.38
C GLY A 101 -12.59 -1.32 -9.65
N THR A 102 -12.69 -0.48 -8.63
CA THR A 102 -13.92 -0.29 -7.85
C THR A 102 -14.99 0.45 -8.65
N SER A 103 -14.59 1.46 -9.43
CA SER A 103 -15.52 2.18 -10.29
C SER A 103 -16.07 1.33 -11.45
N CYS A 104 -15.32 0.32 -11.90
CA CYS A 104 -15.74 -0.66 -12.90
C CYS A 104 -16.38 -1.93 -12.29
N SER A 105 -16.48 -2.02 -10.96
CA SER A 105 -16.96 -3.22 -10.24
C SER A 105 -16.20 -4.51 -10.64
N LEU A 106 -14.91 -4.37 -10.90
CA LEU A 106 -13.97 -5.48 -11.17
C LEU A 106 -13.30 -5.99 -9.88
N CYS A 107 -13.47 -5.19 -8.82
CA CYS A 107 -13.46 -5.46 -7.39
C CYS A 107 -14.45 -4.43 -6.77
#